data_AF-A0A932BXW8-F1
#
_entry.id   AF-A0A932BXW8-F1
#
_cell.length_a   1.000
_cell.length_b   1.000
_cell.length_c   1.000
_cell.angle_alpha   90.00
_cell.angle_beta   90.00
_cell.angle_gamma   90.00
#
_symmetry.space_group_name_H-M   'P 1'
#
loop_
_entity.id
_entity.type
_entity.pdbx_description
1 polymer ?
#
loop_
_entity_poly.entity_id
_entity_poly.type
_entity_poly.pdbx_seq_one_letter_code
_entity_poly.pdbx_strand_id
1 'polypeptide(L)'
;MPAERRAIIDLGPLSLDDGRRLAQSIDQELDGAVASDLWRRAGGSPFWIETLARGRASAEPSSVTIERLRDLSSDAGALLAVLAIGARPFDDDETAGILGWEAGRVVQASLELVSRGLALGVAGATLVAHDLIREAATVALPVPTKRRLHARLARCIEAAAGDDLSMLRESLDRHLAAGSPSTAIAMRLLSSPRRRLRGSDDLRLLGSISDGLDLGDPDQVRLDRSLGELAAVLGEQELAERRWAAVGENSMDPRDRQVAELEAARAAYRLGRPSTAHMHLGRAREAASSEVQSRLNSTRFRPKSSSGSTTRQPRAPEQPLADWPARDHWSPIQVAPIGSRPRAGGPTWRLSSSLVTRRSRRIVPMT
;
A
#
# COMPACT_ATOMS: atom_id res chain seq x y z
N MET A 1 -1.78 35.94 -50.36
CA MET A 1 -1.73 36.22 -48.91
C MET A 1 -0.81 35.17 -48.29
N PRO A 2 0.34 35.54 -47.68
CA PRO A 2 1.23 34.54 -47.11
C PRO A 2 0.64 33.98 -45.81
N ALA A 3 0.80 32.67 -45.61
CA ALA A 3 0.33 31.94 -44.45
C ALA A 3 0.81 32.58 -43.14
N GLU A 4 -0.13 32.98 -42.29
CA GLU A 4 0.13 33.53 -40.96
C GLU A 4 1.05 32.61 -40.15
N ARG A 5 2.23 33.11 -39.79
CA ARG A 5 3.12 32.44 -38.85
C ARG A 5 2.50 32.51 -37.46
N ARG A 6 1.88 31.42 -37.03
CA ARG A 6 1.42 31.26 -35.63
C ARG A 6 2.63 30.93 -34.75
N ALA A 7 2.90 31.76 -33.75
CA ALA A 7 3.84 31.48 -32.69
C ALA A 7 3.06 31.02 -31.46
N ILE A 8 3.39 29.84 -30.93
CA ILE A 8 2.88 29.35 -29.65
C ILE A 8 3.88 29.78 -28.59
N ILE A 9 3.42 30.56 -27.62
CA ILE A 9 4.22 30.97 -26.46
C ILE A 9 3.72 30.18 -25.26
N ASP A 10 4.60 29.38 -24.67
CA ASP A 10 4.30 28.64 -23.46
C ASP A 10 4.48 29.56 -22.25
N LEU A 11 3.38 29.85 -21.57
CA LEU A 11 3.38 30.68 -20.38
C LEU A 11 3.58 29.78 -19.18
N GLY A 12 4.85 29.59 -18.79
CA GLY A 12 5.21 28.89 -17.56
C GLY A 12 4.68 29.59 -16.30
N PRO A 13 4.85 28.97 -15.12
CA PRO A 13 4.43 29.57 -13.85
C PRO A 13 5.20 30.86 -13.56
N LEU A 14 4.59 31.76 -12.79
CA LEU A 14 5.27 32.96 -12.31
C LEU A 14 6.47 32.59 -11.43
N SER A 15 7.52 33.39 -11.53
CA SER A 15 8.63 33.33 -10.58
C SER A 15 8.14 33.61 -9.15
N LEU A 16 8.91 33.18 -8.15
CA LEU A 16 8.57 33.46 -6.75
C LEU A 16 8.42 34.97 -6.49
N ASP A 17 9.30 35.80 -7.06
CA ASP A 17 9.26 37.24 -6.87
C ASP A 17 8.03 37.87 -7.54
N ASP A 18 7.68 37.44 -8.76
CA ASP A 18 6.48 37.89 -9.46
C ASP A 18 5.21 37.45 -8.73
N GLY A 19 5.19 36.20 -8.25
CA GLY A 19 4.06 35.65 -7.53
C GLY A 19 3.83 36.32 -6.18
N ARG A 20 4.90 36.63 -5.43
CA ARG A 20 4.82 37.41 -4.19
C ARG A 20 4.29 38.82 -4.47
N ARG A 21 4.81 39.49 -5.50
CA ARG A 21 4.32 40.81 -5.93
C ARG A 21 2.85 40.77 -6.30
N LEU A 22 2.40 39.74 -7.02
CA LEU A 22 0.99 39.55 -7.36
C LEU A 22 0.14 39.38 -6.09
N ALA A 23 0.53 38.49 -5.17
CA ALA A 23 -0.20 38.28 -3.93
C ALA A 23 -0.34 39.57 -3.11
N GLN A 24 0.76 40.31 -2.94
CA GLN A 24 0.79 41.56 -2.18
C GLN A 24 0.04 42.71 -2.88
N SER A 25 -0.07 42.67 -4.21
CA SER A 25 -0.90 43.64 -4.94
C SER A 25 -2.40 43.46 -4.70
N ILE A 26 -2.81 42.25 -4.29
CA ILE A 26 -4.20 41.89 -4.02
C ILE A 26 -4.55 42.12 -2.55
N ASP A 27 -3.66 41.70 -1.65
CA ASP A 27 -3.77 41.93 -0.22
C ASP A 27 -2.46 42.54 0.29
N GLN A 28 -2.51 43.85 0.56
CA GLN A 28 -1.35 44.65 0.97
C GLN A 28 -0.90 44.34 2.40
N GLU A 29 -1.73 43.65 3.20
CA GLU A 29 -1.38 43.24 4.56
C GLU A 29 -0.57 41.95 4.60
N LEU A 30 -0.36 41.29 3.45
CA LEU A 30 0.43 40.06 3.35
C LEU A 30 1.92 40.32 3.59
N ASP A 31 2.42 39.72 4.67
CA ASP A 31 3.85 39.60 4.87
C ASP A 31 4.52 38.73 3.79
N GLY A 32 5.84 38.88 3.66
CA GLY A 32 6.61 38.17 2.64
C GLY A 32 6.64 36.65 2.80
N ALA A 33 6.50 36.13 4.02
CA ALA A 33 6.53 34.69 4.29
C ALA A 33 5.21 34.03 3.89
N VAL A 34 4.08 34.65 4.24
CA VAL A 34 2.74 34.20 3.84
C VAL A 34 2.58 34.30 2.32
N ALA A 35 3.03 35.38 1.68
CA ALA A 35 3.02 35.49 0.22
C ALA A 35 3.85 34.38 -0.46
N SER A 36 4.97 33.98 0.14
CA SER A 36 5.80 32.88 -0.35
C SER A 36 5.10 31.51 -0.20
N ASP A 37 4.37 31.31 0.90
CA ASP A 37 3.56 30.10 1.11
C ASP A 37 2.41 30.00 0.09
N LEU A 38 1.71 31.12 -0.16
CA LEU A 38 0.67 31.18 -1.19
C LEU A 38 1.20 30.84 -2.57
N TRP A 39 2.34 31.40 -2.97
CA TRP A 39 2.99 31.06 -4.24
C TRP A 39 3.32 29.58 -4.33
N ARG A 40 3.87 29.00 -3.25
CA ARG A 40 4.24 27.57 -3.19
C ARG A 40 3.01 26.69 -3.36
N ARG A 41 1.93 26.99 -2.66
CA ARG A 41 0.64 26.26 -2.75
C ARG A 41 -0.03 26.41 -4.12
N ALA A 42 0.11 27.58 -4.76
CA ALA A 42 -0.40 27.84 -6.09
C ALA A 42 0.48 27.29 -7.23
N GLY A 43 1.67 26.76 -6.93
CA GLY A 43 2.63 26.31 -7.94
C GLY A 43 3.04 27.42 -8.93
N GLY A 44 3.02 28.68 -8.50
CA GLY A 44 3.25 29.85 -9.37
C GLY A 44 2.13 30.17 -10.36
N SER A 45 0.95 29.56 -10.26
CA SER A 45 -0.20 29.90 -11.09
C SER A 45 -0.80 31.26 -10.68
N PRO A 46 -0.83 32.26 -11.58
CA PRO A 46 -1.42 33.58 -11.26
C PRO A 46 -2.85 33.49 -10.73
N PHE A 47 -3.67 32.64 -11.37
CA PHE A 47 -5.06 32.42 -10.99
C PHE A 47 -5.21 31.91 -9.55
N TRP A 48 -4.38 30.95 -9.14
CA TRP A 48 -4.44 30.39 -7.78
C TRP A 48 -3.85 31.33 -6.74
N ILE A 49 -2.78 32.07 -7.09
CA ILE A 49 -2.24 33.12 -6.22
C ILE A 49 -3.32 34.16 -5.92
N GLU A 50 -4.02 34.61 -6.96
CA GLU A 50 -5.11 35.57 -6.85
C GLU A 50 -6.28 35.03 -6.03
N THR A 51 -6.69 33.79 -6.30
CA THR A 51 -7.78 33.12 -5.59
C THR A 51 -7.49 32.97 -4.10
N LEU A 52 -6.27 32.52 -3.74
CA LEU A 52 -5.88 32.33 -2.35
C LEU A 52 -5.68 33.65 -1.60
N ALA A 53 -5.10 34.66 -2.24
CA ALA A 53 -4.92 35.99 -1.64
C ALA A 53 -6.28 36.64 -1.33
N ARG A 54 -7.24 36.60 -2.27
CA ARG A 54 -8.61 37.10 -2.01
C ARG A 54 -9.38 36.25 -0.99
N GLY A 55 -9.19 34.94 -1.00
CA GLY A 55 -9.82 34.02 -0.06
C GLY A 55 -9.44 34.30 1.40
N ARG A 56 -8.25 34.84 1.67
CA ARG A 56 -7.81 35.23 3.02
C ARG A 56 -8.42 36.55 3.49
N ALA A 57 -8.60 37.51 2.58
CA ALA A 57 -9.28 38.77 2.88
C ALA A 57 -10.78 38.54 3.19
N SER A 58 -11.35 37.45 2.67
CA SER A 58 -12.64 36.90 3.10
C SER A 58 -12.43 35.96 4.29
N ALA A 59 -13.38 35.85 5.21
CA ALA A 59 -13.26 34.95 6.37
C ALA A 59 -13.26 33.44 5.99
N GLU A 60 -13.35 33.08 4.70
CA GLU A 60 -13.32 31.71 4.19
C GLU A 60 -12.22 31.52 3.12
N PRO A 61 -11.03 31.01 3.50
CA PRO A 61 -9.85 30.80 2.64
C PRO A 61 -10.03 29.89 1.40
N SER A 62 -11.21 29.32 1.21
CA SER A 62 -11.52 28.32 0.17
C SER A 62 -12.86 28.58 -0.55
N SER A 63 -13.45 29.77 -0.38
CA SER A 63 -14.78 30.11 -0.89
C SER A 63 -14.97 29.86 -2.40
N VAL A 64 -14.02 30.27 -3.23
CA VAL A 64 -14.12 30.11 -4.71
C VAL A 64 -14.08 28.65 -5.15
N THR A 65 -13.30 27.81 -4.46
CA THR A 65 -13.27 26.36 -4.76
C THR A 65 -14.51 25.68 -4.18
N ILE A 66 -14.94 26.04 -2.98
CA ILE A 66 -16.15 25.48 -2.34
C ILE A 66 -17.41 25.83 -3.14
N GLU A 67 -17.51 27.04 -3.67
CA GLU A 67 -18.64 27.46 -4.51
C GLU A 67 -18.71 26.63 -5.81
N ARG A 68 -17.56 26.45 -6.49
CA ARG A 68 -17.48 25.56 -7.66
C ARG A 68 -17.81 24.09 -7.36
N LEU A 69 -17.56 23.65 -6.12
CA LEU A 69 -17.91 22.30 -5.65
C LEU A 69 -19.40 22.17 -5.31
N ARG A 70 -20.07 23.23 -4.84
CA ARG A 70 -21.48 23.19 -4.39
C ARG A 70 -22.47 22.92 -5.51
N ASP A 71 -22.17 23.40 -6.72
CA ASP A 71 -23.08 23.30 -7.86
C ASP A 71 -22.83 22.07 -8.75
N LEU A 72 -21.98 21.13 -8.32
CA LEU A 72 -21.72 19.92 -9.08
C LEU A 72 -22.94 19.00 -9.08
N SER A 73 -23.20 18.38 -10.23
CA SER A 73 -24.11 17.24 -10.25
C SER A 73 -23.62 16.15 -9.29
N SER A 74 -24.55 15.30 -8.82
CA SER A 74 -24.18 14.16 -7.97
C SER A 74 -23.12 13.27 -8.63
N ASP A 75 -23.11 13.19 -9.95
CA ASP A 75 -22.17 12.35 -10.69
C ASP A 75 -20.79 13.01 -10.79
N ALA A 76 -20.72 14.30 -11.15
CA ALA A 76 -19.47 15.04 -11.16
C ALA A 76 -18.83 15.10 -9.76
N GLY A 77 -19.65 15.29 -8.71
CA GLY A 77 -19.19 15.26 -7.32
C GLY A 77 -18.62 13.89 -6.91
N ALA A 78 -19.28 12.79 -7.29
CA ALA A 78 -18.78 11.45 -6.99
C ALA A 78 -17.50 11.10 -7.77
N LEU A 79 -17.40 11.51 -9.04
CA LEU A 79 -16.18 11.38 -9.85
C LEU A 79 -15.03 12.18 -9.23
N LEU A 80 -15.27 13.44 -8.88
CA LEU A 80 -14.26 14.28 -8.26
C LEU A 80 -13.78 13.71 -6.93
N ALA A 81 -14.67 13.08 -6.15
CA ALA A 81 -14.31 12.40 -4.91
C ALA A 81 -13.31 11.25 -5.15
N VAL A 82 -13.52 10.45 -6.20
CA VAL A 82 -12.58 9.37 -6.59
C VAL A 82 -11.24 9.95 -6.98
N LEU A 83 -11.22 10.95 -7.85
CA LEU A 83 -9.99 11.60 -8.31
C LEU A 83 -9.22 12.23 -7.15
N ALA A 84 -9.94 12.86 -6.22
CA ALA A 84 -9.35 13.52 -5.07
C ALA A 84 -8.66 12.52 -4.12
N ILE A 85 -9.34 11.42 -3.78
CA ILE A 85 -8.79 10.38 -2.90
C ILE A 85 -7.69 9.57 -3.61
N GLY A 86 -7.87 9.27 -4.89
CA GLY A 86 -6.92 8.47 -5.65
C GLY A 86 -5.60 9.20 -5.92
N ALA A 87 -5.63 10.52 -6.04
CA ALA A 87 -4.45 11.39 -6.22
C ALA A 87 -3.57 11.07 -7.44
N ARG A 88 -4.15 10.40 -8.45
CA ARG A 88 -3.53 10.09 -9.75
C ARG A 88 -4.56 10.23 -10.87
N PRO A 89 -4.13 10.27 -12.14
CA PRO A 89 -5.04 10.11 -13.27
C PRO A 89 -5.71 8.73 -13.23
N PHE A 90 -7.00 8.70 -13.55
CA PHE A 90 -7.78 7.48 -13.74
C PHE A 90 -8.34 7.44 -15.16
N ASP A 91 -8.23 6.30 -15.82
CA ASP A 91 -8.98 6.08 -17.05
C ASP A 91 -10.47 5.87 -16.77
N ASP A 92 -11.29 6.04 -17.80
CA ASP A 92 -12.74 6.00 -17.68
C ASP A 92 -13.25 4.61 -17.26
N ASP A 93 -12.60 3.53 -17.70
CA ASP A 93 -12.98 2.14 -17.39
C ASP A 93 -12.66 1.80 -15.93
N GLU A 94 -11.49 2.20 -15.43
CA GLU A 94 -11.08 2.06 -14.04
C GLU A 94 -12.04 2.82 -13.13
N THR A 95 -12.38 4.06 -13.51
CA THR A 95 -13.30 4.89 -12.74
C THR A 95 -14.72 4.31 -12.73
N ALA A 96 -15.19 3.79 -13.87
CA ALA A 96 -16.45 3.08 -13.98
C ALA A 96 -16.47 1.86 -13.04
N GLY A 97 -15.39 1.09 -12.98
CA GLY A 97 -15.23 -0.03 -12.06
C GLY A 97 -15.28 0.37 -10.58
N ILE A 98 -14.58 1.45 -10.21
CA ILE A 98 -14.56 1.97 -8.82
C ILE A 98 -15.95 2.47 -8.39
N LEU A 99 -16.64 3.19 -9.27
CA LEU A 99 -17.95 3.79 -8.98
C LEU A 99 -19.10 2.78 -9.14
N GLY A 100 -18.89 1.71 -9.91
CA GLY A 100 -19.94 0.77 -10.33
C GLY A 100 -20.87 1.38 -11.37
N TRP A 101 -20.31 2.19 -12.27
CA TRP A 101 -21.05 2.94 -13.30
C TRP A 101 -20.85 2.35 -14.69
N GLU A 102 -21.71 2.75 -15.61
CA GLU A 102 -21.51 2.55 -17.04
C GLU A 102 -20.56 3.63 -17.60
N ALA A 103 -19.78 3.29 -18.62
CA ALA A 103 -18.74 4.17 -19.18
C ALA A 103 -19.31 5.52 -19.65
N GLY A 104 -20.48 5.54 -20.29
CA GLY A 104 -21.12 6.79 -20.74
C GLY A 104 -21.37 7.77 -19.60
N ARG A 105 -21.71 7.28 -18.41
CA ARG A 105 -21.95 8.10 -17.21
C ARG A 105 -20.66 8.75 -16.70
N VAL A 106 -19.54 8.04 -16.73
CA VAL A 106 -18.22 8.57 -16.36
C VAL A 106 -17.81 9.68 -17.31
N VAL A 107 -18.00 9.47 -18.62
CA VAL A 107 -17.68 10.48 -19.65
C VAL A 107 -18.48 11.77 -19.42
N GLN A 108 -19.78 11.68 -19.15
CA GLN A 108 -20.62 12.87 -18.88
C GLN A 108 -20.14 13.61 -17.62
N ALA A 109 -19.86 12.89 -16.54
CA ALA A 109 -19.33 13.49 -15.31
C ALA A 109 -17.96 14.16 -15.54
N SER A 110 -17.09 13.53 -16.34
CA SER A 110 -15.78 14.08 -16.69
C SER A 110 -15.91 15.36 -17.51
N LEU A 111 -16.80 15.38 -18.52
CA LEU A 111 -17.09 16.58 -19.30
C LEU A 111 -17.57 17.74 -18.42
N GLU A 112 -18.44 17.47 -17.44
CA GLU A 112 -18.85 18.50 -16.47
C GLU A 112 -17.65 19.04 -15.67
N LEU A 113 -16.81 18.17 -15.11
CA LEU A 113 -15.63 18.58 -14.33
C LEU A 113 -14.63 19.38 -15.18
N VAL A 114 -14.40 18.98 -16.44
CA VAL A 114 -13.53 19.68 -17.38
C VAL A 114 -14.11 21.04 -17.77
N SER A 115 -15.41 21.11 -18.10
CA SER A 115 -16.07 22.37 -18.47
C SER A 115 -16.06 23.40 -17.33
N ARG A 116 -16.04 22.94 -16.08
CA ARG A 116 -15.92 23.79 -14.87
C ARG A 116 -14.47 24.07 -14.44
N GLY A 117 -13.49 23.55 -15.18
CA GLY A 117 -12.06 23.72 -14.89
C GLY A 117 -11.60 23.03 -13.60
N LEU A 118 -12.31 21.99 -13.15
CA LEU A 118 -11.95 21.20 -11.96
C LEU A 118 -11.09 19.97 -12.31
N ALA A 119 -11.20 19.50 -13.55
CA ALA A 119 -10.44 18.38 -14.06
C ALA A 119 -9.82 18.69 -15.43
N LEU A 120 -8.83 17.89 -15.80
CA LEU A 120 -8.23 17.85 -17.13
C LEU A 120 -8.46 16.45 -17.72
N GLY A 121 -8.84 16.41 -19.00
CA GLY A 121 -8.87 15.18 -19.78
C GLY A 121 -7.56 14.98 -20.53
N VAL A 122 -6.88 13.86 -20.31
CA VAL A 122 -5.62 13.50 -20.98
C VAL A 122 -5.71 12.06 -21.49
N ALA A 123 -5.76 11.90 -22.81
CA ALA A 123 -5.71 10.59 -23.48
C ALA A 123 -6.70 9.53 -22.93
N GLY A 124 -7.93 9.93 -22.61
CA GLY A 124 -8.96 9.03 -22.05
C GLY A 124 -8.86 8.81 -20.54
N ALA A 125 -7.99 9.55 -19.86
CA ALA A 125 -7.93 9.64 -18.41
C ALA A 125 -8.37 11.02 -17.91
N THR A 126 -8.97 11.03 -16.73
CA THR A 126 -9.37 12.25 -16.02
C THR A 126 -8.47 12.42 -14.80
N LEU A 127 -7.96 13.64 -14.59
CA LEU A 127 -7.24 14.02 -13.38
C LEU A 127 -7.73 15.36 -12.85
N VAL A 128 -7.54 15.60 -11.56
CA VAL A 128 -7.84 16.91 -10.96
C VAL A 128 -6.90 17.96 -11.57
N ALA A 129 -7.45 19.12 -11.96
CA ALA A 129 -6.68 20.15 -12.66
C ALA A 129 -5.58 20.77 -11.80
N HIS A 130 -5.76 20.80 -10.48
CA HIS A 130 -4.79 21.36 -9.55
C HIS A 130 -4.86 20.70 -8.18
N ASP A 131 -3.74 20.67 -7.45
CA ASP A 131 -3.67 20.05 -6.13
C ASP A 131 -4.64 20.72 -5.12
N LEU A 132 -4.73 22.05 -5.15
CA LEU A 132 -5.68 22.80 -4.31
C LEU A 132 -7.15 22.35 -4.49
N ILE A 133 -7.55 21.94 -5.70
CA ILE A 133 -8.90 21.39 -5.93
C ILE A 133 -9.01 20.02 -5.26
N ARG A 134 -7.98 19.18 -5.38
CA ARG A 134 -7.91 17.85 -4.74
C ARG A 134 -7.98 17.99 -3.22
N GLU A 135 -7.19 18.90 -2.64
CA GLU A 135 -7.20 19.20 -1.21
C GLU A 135 -8.58 19.66 -0.75
N ALA A 136 -9.16 20.66 -1.43
CA ALA A 136 -10.48 21.19 -1.10
C ALA A 136 -11.58 20.12 -1.19
N ALA A 137 -11.60 19.34 -2.28
CA ALA A 137 -12.53 18.23 -2.46
C ALA A 137 -12.32 17.18 -1.36
N THR A 138 -11.07 16.83 -1.05
CA THR A 138 -10.76 15.89 0.04
C THR A 138 -11.25 16.42 1.38
N VAL A 139 -11.01 17.68 1.73
CA VAL A 139 -11.48 18.26 2.99
C VAL A 139 -13.01 18.25 3.07
N ALA A 140 -13.70 18.59 1.98
CA ALA A 140 -15.16 18.63 1.93
C ALA A 140 -15.84 17.25 2.04
N LEU A 141 -15.13 16.14 1.77
CA LEU A 141 -15.73 14.82 1.81
C LEU A 141 -16.05 14.35 3.24
N PRO A 142 -17.28 13.85 3.49
CA PRO A 142 -17.60 13.19 4.75
C PRO A 142 -16.68 11.99 5.02
N VAL A 143 -16.23 11.82 6.26
CA VAL A 143 -15.36 10.71 6.68
C VAL A 143 -15.88 9.33 6.25
N PRO A 144 -17.20 9.01 6.35
CA PRO A 144 -17.71 7.74 5.85
C PRO A 144 -17.52 7.55 4.34
N THR A 145 -17.65 8.63 3.56
CA THR A 145 -17.43 8.60 2.11
C THR A 145 -15.96 8.36 1.78
N LYS A 146 -15.04 9.06 2.48
CA LYS A 146 -13.59 8.82 2.34
C LYS A 146 -13.24 7.36 2.59
N ARG A 147 -13.70 6.79 3.72
CA ARG A 147 -13.44 5.39 4.07
C ARG A 147 -13.95 4.42 3.02
N ARG A 148 -15.18 4.62 2.52
CA ARG A 148 -15.74 3.79 1.44
C ARG A 148 -14.93 3.86 0.15
N LEU A 149 -14.46 5.06 -0.24
CA LEU A 149 -13.64 5.23 -1.44
C LEU A 149 -12.27 4.59 -1.28
N HIS A 150 -11.60 4.79 -0.13
CA HIS A 150 -10.36 4.10 0.19
C HIS A 150 -10.52 2.57 0.14
N ALA A 151 -11.61 2.00 0.70
CA ALA A 151 -11.87 0.57 0.64
C ALA A 151 -12.08 0.06 -0.80
N ARG A 152 -12.80 0.81 -1.63
CA ARG A 152 -13.01 0.46 -3.05
C ARG A 152 -11.69 0.47 -3.82
N LEU A 153 -10.92 1.55 -3.69
CA LEU A 153 -9.60 1.67 -4.31
C LEU A 153 -8.65 0.57 -3.84
N ALA A 154 -8.64 0.27 -2.54
CA ALA A 154 -7.81 -0.79 -1.98
C ALA A 154 -8.07 -2.15 -2.66
N ARG A 155 -9.34 -2.51 -2.85
CA ARG A 155 -9.75 -3.76 -3.52
C ARG A 155 -9.38 -3.78 -5.00
N CYS A 156 -9.57 -2.66 -5.72
CA CYS A 156 -9.19 -2.56 -7.13
C CYS A 156 -7.68 -2.76 -7.30
N ILE A 157 -6.87 -2.07 -6.48
CA ILE A 157 -5.41 -2.20 -6.50
C ILE A 157 -4.99 -3.61 -6.11
N GLU A 158 -5.59 -4.19 -5.07
CA GLU A 158 -5.26 -5.53 -4.59
C GLU A 158 -5.53 -6.60 -5.65
N ALA A 159 -6.64 -6.49 -6.37
CA ALA A 159 -7.01 -7.42 -7.45
C ALA A 159 -6.01 -7.37 -8.62
N ALA A 160 -5.46 -6.19 -8.90
CA ALA A 160 -4.45 -6.00 -9.95
C ALA A 160 -3.00 -6.28 -9.47
N ALA A 161 -2.75 -6.26 -8.16
CA ALA A 161 -1.40 -6.28 -7.61
C ALA A 161 -0.62 -7.57 -7.90
N GLY A 162 -1.29 -8.73 -7.93
CA GLY A 162 -0.58 -10.02 -7.97
C GLY A 162 0.47 -10.11 -6.85
N ASP A 163 1.74 -10.26 -7.24
CA ASP A 163 2.91 -10.24 -6.33
C ASP A 163 3.73 -8.92 -6.41
N ASP A 164 3.18 -7.87 -7.02
CA ASP A 164 3.82 -6.54 -7.05
C ASP A 164 3.76 -5.90 -5.65
N LEU A 165 4.93 -5.81 -5.02
CA LEU A 165 5.09 -5.26 -3.68
C LEU A 165 4.68 -3.78 -3.57
N SER A 166 4.89 -2.97 -4.62
CA SER A 166 4.52 -1.55 -4.57
C SER A 166 3.00 -1.41 -4.59
N MET A 167 2.32 -2.22 -5.39
CA MET A 167 0.84 -2.24 -5.43
C MET A 167 0.24 -2.84 -4.15
N LEU A 168 0.83 -3.90 -3.59
CA LEU A 168 0.39 -4.45 -2.30
C LEU A 168 0.58 -3.45 -1.16
N ARG A 169 1.70 -2.72 -1.15
CA ARG A 169 1.97 -1.66 -0.16
C ARG A 169 0.98 -0.51 -0.30
N GLU A 170 0.68 -0.08 -1.53
CA GLU A 170 -0.32 0.95 -1.77
C GLU A 170 -1.71 0.48 -1.32
N SER A 171 -2.11 -0.74 -1.68
CA SER A 171 -3.38 -1.33 -1.24
C SER A 171 -3.48 -1.36 0.29
N LEU A 172 -2.38 -1.70 0.98
CA LEU A 172 -2.31 -1.67 2.44
C LEU A 172 -2.58 -0.26 3.00
N ASP A 173 -1.94 0.79 2.46
CA ASP A 173 -2.21 2.18 2.89
C ASP A 173 -3.70 2.53 2.72
N ARG A 174 -4.31 2.09 1.62
CA ARG A 174 -5.73 2.34 1.36
C ARG A 174 -6.63 1.57 2.33
N HIS A 175 -6.32 0.32 2.67
CA HIS A 175 -7.07 -0.43 3.69
C HIS A 175 -7.00 0.22 5.06
N LEU A 176 -5.82 0.71 5.47
CA LEU A 176 -5.65 1.42 6.73
C LEU A 176 -6.43 2.74 6.74
N ALA A 177 -6.36 3.53 5.67
CA ALA A 177 -7.15 4.76 5.52
C ALA A 177 -8.67 4.49 5.50
N ALA A 178 -9.09 3.31 5.07
CA ALA A 178 -10.48 2.87 5.11
C ALA A 178 -10.92 2.35 6.49
N GLY A 179 -9.99 2.02 7.38
CA GLY A 179 -10.27 1.23 8.59
C GLY A 179 -10.76 -0.20 8.26
N SER A 180 -10.29 -0.76 7.16
CA SER A 180 -10.64 -2.11 6.69
C SER A 180 -9.62 -3.16 7.15
N PRO A 181 -9.99 -4.46 7.21
CA PRO A 181 -9.07 -5.53 7.59
C PRO A 181 -7.83 -5.56 6.68
N SER A 182 -6.65 -5.49 7.28
CA SER A 182 -5.36 -5.37 6.57
C SER A 182 -4.44 -6.58 6.76
N THR A 183 -4.77 -7.49 7.66
CA THR A 183 -3.93 -8.63 8.08
C THR A 183 -3.54 -9.54 6.92
N ALA A 184 -4.48 -9.89 6.03
CA ALA A 184 -4.20 -10.75 4.89
C ALA A 184 -3.16 -10.13 3.92
N ILE A 185 -3.22 -8.81 3.72
CA ILE A 185 -2.29 -8.10 2.83
C ILE A 185 -0.93 -7.91 3.50
N ALA A 186 -0.92 -7.62 4.80
CA ALA A 186 0.29 -7.59 5.60
C ALA A 186 1.04 -8.94 5.51
N MET A 187 0.31 -10.06 5.64
CA MET A 187 0.87 -11.40 5.46
C MET A 187 1.42 -11.64 4.05
N ARG A 188 0.71 -11.21 2.99
CA ARG A 188 1.18 -11.31 1.60
C ARG A 188 2.47 -10.52 1.39
N LEU A 189 2.56 -9.31 1.93
CA LEU A 189 3.76 -8.48 1.86
C LEU A 189 4.97 -9.16 2.52
N LEU A 190 4.78 -9.71 3.73
CA LEU A 190 5.83 -10.41 4.47
C LEU A 190 6.28 -11.71 3.80
N SER A 191 5.34 -12.44 3.20
CA SER A 191 5.61 -13.73 2.55
C SER A 191 6.22 -13.60 1.16
N SER A 192 6.29 -12.40 0.59
CA SER A 192 6.77 -12.20 -0.78
C SER A 192 8.24 -12.63 -0.93
N PRO A 193 8.59 -13.37 -1.99
CA PRO A 193 9.98 -13.73 -2.27
C PRO A 193 10.85 -12.52 -2.62
N ARG A 194 10.24 -11.38 -3.01
CA ARG A 194 10.94 -10.13 -3.34
C ARG A 194 11.00 -9.13 -2.18
N ARG A 195 10.77 -9.59 -0.94
CA ARG A 195 10.63 -8.81 0.32
C ARG A 195 11.83 -7.96 0.78
N ARG A 196 12.47 -7.22 -0.12
CA ARG A 196 13.20 -6.01 0.29
C ARG A 196 12.15 -4.94 0.56
N LEU A 197 11.54 -4.98 1.74
CA LEU A 197 10.71 -3.88 2.23
C LEU A 197 11.53 -2.58 2.19
N ARG A 198 10.88 -1.46 1.88
CA ARG A 198 11.58 -0.21 1.53
C ARG A 198 12.28 0.44 2.72
N GLY A 199 12.08 -0.08 3.94
CA GLY A 199 12.83 0.32 5.13
C GLY A 199 12.20 -0.19 6.43
N SER A 200 12.76 0.29 7.55
CA SER A 200 12.28 -0.02 8.91
C SER A 200 10.88 0.53 9.20
N ASP A 201 10.46 1.60 8.51
CA ASP A 201 9.11 2.15 8.65
C ASP A 201 8.01 1.18 8.20
N ASP A 202 8.24 0.44 7.11
CA ASP A 202 7.30 -0.59 6.65
C ASP A 202 7.17 -1.72 7.69
N LEU A 203 8.28 -2.12 8.32
CA LEU A 203 8.26 -3.13 9.39
C LEU A 203 7.52 -2.64 10.65
N ARG A 204 7.69 -1.37 11.02
CA ARG A 204 6.95 -0.77 12.14
C ARG A 204 5.45 -0.69 11.85
N LEU A 205 5.08 -0.33 10.64
CA LEU A 205 3.69 -0.30 10.19
C LEU A 205 3.05 -1.70 10.26
N LEU A 206 3.73 -2.72 9.73
CA LEU A 206 3.23 -4.09 9.81
C LEU A 206 3.18 -4.59 11.25
N GLY A 207 4.12 -4.15 12.09
CA GLY A 207 4.09 -4.37 13.53
C GLY A 207 2.87 -3.78 14.21
N SER A 208 2.47 -2.54 13.90
CA SER A 208 1.29 -1.93 14.50
C SER A 208 -0.03 -2.60 14.08
N ILE A 209 -0.07 -3.24 12.90
CA ILE A 209 -1.18 -4.09 12.49
C ILE A 209 -1.27 -5.32 13.41
N SER A 210 -0.14 -5.96 13.70
CA SER A 210 -0.08 -7.09 14.64
C SER A 210 -0.51 -6.68 16.06
N ASP A 211 -0.04 -5.52 16.51
CA ASP A 211 -0.36 -4.97 17.85
C ASP A 211 -1.86 -4.62 17.99
N GLY A 212 -2.58 -4.44 16.88
CA GLY A 212 -4.02 -4.19 16.86
C GLY A 212 -4.90 -5.43 16.86
N LEU A 213 -4.32 -6.63 16.79
CA LEU A 213 -5.04 -7.91 16.85
C LEU A 213 -5.21 -8.38 18.31
N ASP A 214 -6.20 -9.25 18.53
CA ASP A 214 -6.42 -9.83 19.86
C ASP A 214 -5.23 -10.71 20.28
N LEU A 215 -4.83 -10.61 21.55
CA LEU A 215 -3.72 -11.39 22.09
C LEU A 215 -3.97 -12.90 21.96
N GLY A 216 -3.04 -13.60 21.32
CA GLY A 216 -3.16 -15.05 21.08
C GLY A 216 -3.99 -15.42 19.86
N ASP A 217 -4.49 -14.44 19.08
CA ASP A 217 -5.08 -14.70 17.77
C ASP A 217 -4.04 -15.44 16.89
N PRO A 218 -4.39 -16.57 16.25
CA PRO A 218 -3.51 -17.27 15.33
C PRO A 218 -2.90 -16.39 14.23
N ASP A 219 -3.65 -15.39 13.75
CA ASP A 219 -3.18 -14.43 12.76
C ASP A 219 -2.14 -13.46 13.35
N GLN A 220 -2.30 -13.04 14.62
CA GLN A 220 -1.30 -12.24 15.34
C GLN A 220 0.00 -13.01 15.48
N VAL A 221 -0.05 -14.24 16.01
CA VAL A 221 1.13 -15.09 16.22
C VAL A 221 1.86 -15.36 14.90
N ARG A 222 1.10 -15.61 13.82
CA ARG A 222 1.67 -15.81 12.48
C ARG A 222 2.33 -14.54 11.94
N LEU A 223 1.70 -13.39 12.14
CA LEU A 223 2.24 -12.10 11.69
C LEU A 223 3.51 -11.72 12.46
N ASP A 224 3.51 -11.86 13.78
CA ASP A 224 4.69 -11.60 14.62
C ASP A 224 5.86 -12.54 14.26
N ARG A 225 5.59 -13.82 13.97
CA ARG A 225 6.62 -14.75 13.49
C ARG A 225 7.27 -14.25 12.21
N SER A 226 6.47 -13.97 11.18
CA SER A 226 7.00 -13.50 9.89
C SER A 226 7.73 -12.15 10.02
N LEU A 227 7.26 -11.27 10.90
CA LEU A 227 7.94 -10.01 11.22
C LEU A 227 9.28 -10.24 11.92
N GLY A 228 9.33 -11.11 12.92
CA GLY A 228 10.55 -11.46 13.64
C GLY A 228 11.62 -12.06 12.71
N GLU A 229 11.21 -12.97 11.82
CA GLU A 229 12.08 -13.54 10.78
C GLU A 229 12.66 -12.45 9.86
N LEU A 230 11.80 -11.60 9.30
CA LEU A 230 12.23 -10.59 8.35
C LEU A 230 13.08 -9.49 9.01
N ALA A 231 12.71 -9.04 10.21
CA ALA A 231 13.47 -8.06 10.98
C ALA A 231 14.88 -8.59 11.29
N ALA A 232 15.01 -9.86 11.70
CA ALA A 232 16.30 -10.48 11.97
C ALA A 232 17.20 -10.51 10.72
N VAL A 233 16.62 -10.78 9.54
CA VAL A 233 17.33 -10.79 8.24
C VAL A 233 17.76 -9.39 7.83
N LEU A 234 16.94 -8.38 8.05
CA LEU A 234 17.22 -6.99 7.68
C LEU A 234 18.13 -6.26 8.67
N GLY A 235 18.46 -6.88 9.81
CA GLY A 235 19.35 -6.30 10.81
C GLY A 235 18.62 -5.53 11.92
N GLU A 236 17.30 -5.44 11.89
CA GLU A 236 16.46 -4.74 12.87
C GLU A 236 16.27 -5.59 14.14
N GLN A 237 17.36 -5.78 14.90
CA GLN A 237 17.39 -6.77 15.98
C GLN A 237 16.45 -6.43 17.15
N GLU A 238 16.23 -5.16 17.48
CA GLU A 238 15.26 -4.77 18.54
C GLU A 238 13.83 -5.16 18.18
N LEU A 239 13.47 -5.01 16.90
CA LEU A 239 12.15 -5.43 16.43
C LEU A 239 12.06 -6.95 16.38
N ALA A 240 13.12 -7.63 15.92
CA ALA A 240 13.18 -9.09 15.90
C ALA A 240 13.00 -9.68 17.30
N GLU A 241 13.77 -9.19 18.30
CA GLU A 241 13.67 -9.60 19.70
C GLU A 241 12.23 -9.46 20.20
N ARG A 242 11.63 -8.28 20.02
CA ARG A 242 10.26 -7.98 20.49
C ARG A 242 9.22 -8.91 19.86
N ARG A 243 9.29 -9.13 18.55
CA ARG A 243 8.31 -9.93 17.82
C ARG A 243 8.43 -11.41 18.17
N TRP A 244 9.65 -11.93 18.29
CA TRP A 244 9.86 -13.30 18.75
C TRP A 244 9.44 -13.51 20.20
N ALA A 245 9.68 -12.55 21.10
CA ALA A 245 9.17 -12.62 22.47
C ALA A 245 7.63 -12.70 22.50
N ALA A 246 6.94 -11.90 21.69
CA ALA A 246 5.48 -11.95 21.58
C ALA A 246 4.97 -13.32 21.08
N VAL A 247 5.65 -13.95 20.10
CA VAL A 247 5.32 -15.32 19.66
C VAL A 247 5.53 -16.34 20.79
N GLY A 248 6.62 -16.20 21.57
CA GLY A 248 6.91 -17.07 22.72
C GLY A 248 5.84 -16.99 23.81
N GLU A 249 5.30 -15.80 24.04
CA GLU A 249 4.28 -15.55 25.07
C GLU A 249 2.88 -15.98 24.62
N ASN A 250 2.53 -15.75 23.35
CA ASN A 250 1.16 -15.91 22.87
C ASN A 250 0.89 -17.20 22.07
N SER A 251 1.92 -17.96 21.68
CA SER A 251 1.73 -19.21 20.93
C SER A 251 1.23 -20.35 21.82
N MET A 252 0.19 -21.06 21.35
CA MET A 252 -0.33 -22.25 22.03
C MET A 252 0.49 -23.51 21.77
N ASP A 253 1.35 -23.52 20.73
CA ASP A 253 2.22 -24.67 20.43
C ASP A 253 3.54 -24.56 21.22
N PRO A 254 3.84 -25.51 22.13
CA PRO A 254 5.11 -25.55 22.86
C PRO A 254 6.35 -25.50 21.97
N ARG A 255 6.30 -26.09 20.77
CA ARG A 255 7.43 -26.08 19.84
C ARG A 255 7.64 -24.70 19.24
N ASP A 256 6.56 -24.05 18.83
CA ASP A 256 6.61 -22.68 18.33
C ASP A 256 7.12 -21.71 19.41
N ARG A 257 6.68 -21.87 20.66
CA ARG A 257 7.20 -21.10 21.79
C ARG A 257 8.70 -21.32 21.98
N GLN A 258 9.17 -22.57 21.95
CA GLN A 258 10.59 -22.88 22.07
C GLN A 258 11.41 -22.20 20.97
N VAL A 259 11.00 -22.32 19.71
CA VAL A 259 11.70 -21.70 18.56
C VAL A 259 11.73 -20.18 18.71
N ALA A 260 10.60 -19.58 19.07
CA ALA A 260 10.49 -18.14 19.26
C ALA A 260 11.43 -17.63 20.36
N GLU A 261 11.46 -18.30 21.51
CA GLU A 261 12.37 -17.94 22.61
C GLU A 261 13.85 -18.09 22.21
N LEU A 262 14.21 -19.10 21.40
CA LEU A 262 15.58 -19.24 20.89
C LEU A 262 15.96 -18.09 19.93
N GLU A 263 15.05 -17.69 19.04
CA GLU A 263 15.30 -16.59 18.11
C GLU A 263 15.29 -15.22 18.80
N ALA A 264 14.45 -15.02 19.82
CA ALA A 264 14.52 -13.85 20.70
C ALA A 264 15.88 -13.76 21.42
N ALA A 265 16.36 -14.88 21.97
CA ALA A 265 17.69 -14.94 22.59
C ALA A 265 18.81 -14.57 21.60
N ARG A 266 18.72 -15.06 20.36
CA ARG A 266 19.69 -14.75 19.29
C ARG A 266 19.69 -13.26 18.95
N ALA A 267 18.52 -12.64 18.83
CA ALA A 267 18.39 -11.20 18.58
C ALA A 267 18.96 -10.38 19.77
N ALA A 268 18.60 -10.72 21.00
CA ALA A 268 19.11 -10.07 22.22
C ALA A 268 20.65 -10.18 22.35
N TYR A 269 21.23 -11.32 21.97
CA TYR A 269 22.69 -11.49 21.94
C TYR A 269 23.36 -10.54 20.95
N ARG A 270 22.81 -10.39 19.74
CA ARG A 270 23.34 -9.45 18.72
C ARG A 270 23.22 -7.99 19.15
N LEU A 271 22.25 -7.66 20.00
CA LEU A 271 22.10 -6.35 20.63
C LEU A 271 23.07 -6.12 21.80
N GLY A 272 23.88 -7.11 22.18
CA GLY A 272 24.75 -7.01 23.35
C GLY A 272 24.01 -7.05 24.69
N ARG A 273 22.84 -7.71 24.75
CA ARG A 273 22.01 -7.86 25.96
C ARG A 273 22.09 -9.29 26.52
N PRO A 274 23.19 -9.67 27.18
CA PRO A 274 23.41 -11.05 27.61
C PRO A 274 22.40 -11.53 28.66
N SER A 275 21.96 -10.66 29.58
CA SER A 275 20.96 -11.02 30.60
C SER A 275 19.61 -11.39 29.96
N THR A 276 19.13 -10.58 29.02
CA THR A 276 17.89 -10.84 28.27
C THR A 276 18.01 -12.11 27.42
N ALA A 277 19.15 -12.31 26.76
CA ALA A 277 19.40 -13.56 26.02
C ALA A 277 19.35 -14.80 26.94
N HIS A 278 19.93 -14.75 28.13
CA HIS A 278 19.87 -15.84 29.11
C HIS A 278 18.44 -16.10 29.61
N MET A 279 17.64 -15.05 29.82
CA MET A 279 16.23 -15.18 30.20
C MET A 279 15.44 -15.95 29.14
N HIS A 280 15.58 -15.57 27.87
CA HIS A 280 14.93 -16.27 26.75
C HIS A 280 15.40 -17.73 26.61
N LEU A 281 16.70 -18.01 26.77
CA LEU A 281 17.21 -19.39 26.79
C LEU A 281 16.62 -20.23 27.94
N GLY A 282 16.34 -19.61 29.10
CA GLY A 282 15.61 -20.23 30.21
C GLY A 282 14.20 -20.66 29.79
N ARG A 283 13.41 -19.72 29.26
CA ARG A 283 12.04 -19.97 28.76
C ARG A 283 11.99 -21.03 27.66
N ALA A 284 12.96 -21.03 26.75
CA ALA A 284 13.06 -22.04 25.69
C ALA A 284 13.23 -23.46 26.26
N ARG A 285 14.01 -23.64 27.34
CA ARG A 285 14.19 -24.95 27.99
C ARG A 285 12.90 -25.44 28.66
N GLU A 286 12.18 -24.54 29.32
CA GLU A 286 10.89 -24.85 29.96
C GLU A 286 9.84 -25.30 28.94
N ALA A 287 9.74 -24.60 27.80
CA ALA A 287 8.85 -24.97 26.70
C ALA A 287 9.14 -26.37 26.14
N ALA A 288 10.43 -26.72 25.97
CA ALA A 288 10.87 -28.03 25.51
C ALA A 288 10.49 -29.16 26.49
N SER A 289 10.65 -28.92 27.80
CA SER A 289 10.27 -29.88 28.83
C SER A 289 8.75 -30.13 28.84
N SER A 290 7.95 -29.09 28.60
CA SER A 290 6.49 -29.21 28.49
C SER A 290 6.06 -30.08 27.30
N GLU A 291 6.76 -30.00 26.16
CA GLU A 291 6.48 -30.82 24.97
C GLU A 291 6.75 -32.30 25.24
N VAL A 292 7.90 -32.61 25.84
CA VAL A 292 8.29 -33.98 26.21
C VAL A 292 7.26 -34.59 27.16
N GLN A 293 6.81 -33.84 28.17
CA GLN A 293 5.80 -34.30 29.12
C GLN A 293 4.43 -34.56 28.45
N SER A 294 4.01 -33.69 27.53
CA SER A 294 2.77 -33.87 26.76
C SER A 294 2.79 -35.15 25.90
N ARG A 295 3.91 -35.43 25.22
CA ARG A 295 4.10 -36.66 24.42
C ARG A 295 4.11 -37.93 25.28
N LEU A 296 4.68 -37.88 26.48
CA LEU A 296 4.67 -39.01 27.42
C LEU A 296 3.26 -39.29 27.97
N ASN A 297 2.46 -38.25 28.18
CA ASN A 297 1.08 -38.40 28.62
C ASN A 297 0.16 -38.93 27.50
N SER A 298 0.33 -38.47 26.26
CA SER A 298 -0.46 -38.96 25.11
C SER A 298 -0.16 -40.41 24.74
N THR A 299 1.06 -40.89 25.01
CA THR A 299 1.44 -42.30 24.79
C THR A 299 0.96 -43.24 25.90
N ARG A 300 0.72 -42.73 27.12
CA ARG A 300 0.15 -43.51 28.23
C ARG A 300 -1.38 -43.69 28.13
N PHE A 301 -2.08 -42.87 27.33
CA PHE A 301 -3.53 -42.94 27.16
C PHE A 301 -3.92 -43.61 25.83
N ARG A 302 -3.55 -44.88 25.66
CA ARG A 302 -4.11 -45.74 24.61
C ARG A 302 -4.87 -46.89 25.28
N PRO A 303 -6.22 -46.82 25.41
CA PRO A 303 -6.98 -47.93 25.94
C PRO A 303 -6.80 -49.15 25.02
N LYS A 304 -6.42 -50.28 25.61
CA LYS A 304 -6.39 -51.59 24.94
C LYS A 304 -7.82 -51.96 24.54
N SER A 305 -8.24 -51.65 23.32
CA SER A 305 -9.29 -52.40 22.65
C SER A 305 -8.64 -53.59 21.92
N SER A 306 -8.66 -54.75 22.58
CA SER A 306 -8.82 -56.05 21.89
C SER A 306 -10.02 -55.92 20.95
N SER A 307 -10.06 -56.39 19.71
CA SER A 307 -9.53 -57.61 19.10
C SER A 307 -9.75 -57.51 17.59
N GLY A 308 -8.88 -58.09 16.77
CA GLY A 308 -9.13 -58.17 15.31
C GLY A 308 -7.89 -58.52 14.51
N SER A 309 -7.41 -59.75 14.68
CA SER A 309 -6.38 -60.42 13.89
C SER A 309 -6.68 -60.41 12.38
N THR A 310 -5.73 -59.98 11.55
CA THR A 310 -5.47 -60.62 10.25
C THR A 310 -3.99 -60.48 9.88
N THR A 311 -3.38 -61.63 9.70
CA THR A 311 -2.04 -61.96 9.26
C THR A 311 -1.67 -61.35 7.91
N ARG A 312 -0.49 -60.70 7.80
CA ARG A 312 0.32 -60.74 6.58
C ARG A 312 1.81 -60.54 6.88
N GLN A 313 2.61 -61.43 6.29
CA GLN A 313 4.05 -61.64 6.42
C GLN A 313 4.93 -60.49 5.87
N PRO A 314 6.25 -60.50 6.15
CA PRO A 314 7.12 -59.33 6.12
C PRO A 314 7.88 -59.14 4.79
N ARG A 315 8.25 -57.89 4.50
CA ARG A 315 9.39 -57.54 3.64
C ARG A 315 10.37 -56.70 4.47
N ALA A 316 11.63 -57.14 4.50
CA ALA A 316 12.79 -56.42 5.02
C ALA A 316 13.57 -55.80 3.82
N PRO A 317 14.70 -55.10 4.04
CA PRO A 317 14.73 -53.67 4.36
C PRO A 317 15.62 -52.88 3.37
N GLU A 318 16.01 -51.66 3.76
CA GLU A 318 17.08 -50.81 3.19
C GLU A 318 16.68 -49.77 2.13
N GLN A 319 16.66 -48.48 2.50
CA GLN A 319 17.82 -47.59 2.39
C GLN A 319 17.52 -46.17 2.91
N PRO A 320 18.55 -45.38 3.27
CA PRO A 320 18.46 -44.30 4.25
C PRO A 320 18.24 -42.91 3.64
N LEU A 321 17.81 -42.03 4.53
CA LEU A 321 17.80 -40.59 4.43
C LEU A 321 19.22 -40.05 4.68
N ALA A 322 19.87 -39.43 3.68
CA ALA A 322 20.85 -38.33 3.83
C ALA A 322 21.38 -37.92 2.45
N ASP A 323 21.19 -36.65 2.08
CA ASP A 323 22.29 -35.75 1.70
C ASP A 323 21.73 -34.39 1.29
N TRP A 324 21.88 -33.43 2.21
CA TRP A 324 21.74 -32.00 1.95
C TRP A 324 23.17 -31.48 1.74
N PRO A 325 23.55 -30.98 0.56
CA PRO A 325 24.89 -30.41 0.41
C PRO A 325 24.94 -29.02 1.05
N ALA A 326 26.08 -28.82 1.71
CA ALA A 326 26.50 -27.63 2.40
C ALA A 326 26.53 -26.39 1.49
N ARG A 327 26.32 -25.25 2.16
CA ARG A 327 26.66 -23.92 1.66
C ARG A 327 28.17 -23.85 1.48
N ASP A 328 28.63 -23.45 0.29
CA ASP A 328 29.84 -22.65 0.08
C ASP A 328 29.82 -22.06 -1.34
N HIS A 329 30.51 -20.93 -1.52
CA HIS A 329 30.58 -20.05 -2.70
C HIS A 329 29.62 -18.84 -2.69
N TRP A 330 29.93 -17.88 -1.81
CA TRP A 330 29.77 -16.46 -2.14
C TRP A 330 31.14 -15.93 -2.57
N SER A 331 31.31 -15.63 -3.86
CA SER A 331 32.40 -14.78 -4.35
C SER A 331 31.90 -13.34 -4.51
N PRO A 332 32.73 -12.34 -4.18
CA PRO A 332 32.34 -10.93 -4.18
C PRO A 332 32.29 -10.37 -5.61
N ILE A 333 31.17 -9.80 -6.01
CA ILE A 333 31.10 -8.98 -7.23
C ILE A 333 31.77 -7.64 -6.94
N GLN A 334 32.84 -7.38 -7.68
CA GLN A 334 33.59 -6.13 -7.66
C GLN A 334 32.74 -4.96 -8.15
N VAL A 335 32.82 -3.85 -7.42
CA VAL A 335 32.28 -2.54 -7.80
C VAL A 335 33.30 -1.84 -8.69
N ALA A 336 32.87 -1.36 -9.86
CA ALA A 336 33.62 -0.44 -10.72
C ALA A 336 32.71 0.75 -11.11
N PRO A 337 33.29 1.92 -11.44
CA PRO A 337 32.76 3.20 -11.00
C PRO A 337 31.88 3.94 -12.01
N ILE A 338 31.28 5.00 -11.46
CA ILE A 338 30.38 5.99 -12.04
C ILE A 338 31.00 6.72 -13.25
N GLY A 339 30.23 6.85 -14.34
CA GLY A 339 30.37 7.96 -15.29
C GLY A 339 29.89 7.69 -16.71
N SER A 340 28.76 8.33 -17.09
CA SER A 340 28.44 8.92 -18.42
C SER A 340 27.02 8.58 -18.93
N ARG A 341 26.18 9.62 -19.09
CA ARG A 341 24.86 9.63 -19.77
C ARG A 341 24.99 9.22 -21.25
N PRO A 342 23.94 8.68 -21.90
CA PRO A 342 23.01 9.55 -22.65
C PRO A 342 21.52 9.15 -22.70
N ARG A 343 20.71 10.20 -22.91
CA ARG A 343 19.38 10.38 -23.57
C ARG A 343 18.39 9.22 -23.79
N ALA A 344 17.15 9.57 -23.41
CA ALA A 344 15.85 9.37 -24.09
C ALA A 344 15.29 7.95 -24.31
N GLY A 345 14.18 7.66 -23.62
CA GLY A 345 13.33 6.50 -23.86
C GLY A 345 12.50 6.15 -22.62
N GLY A 346 11.40 6.88 -22.38
CA GLY A 346 10.43 6.52 -21.33
C GLY A 346 9.65 5.26 -21.71
N PRO A 347 9.28 4.39 -20.76
CA PRO A 347 8.59 3.14 -21.07
C PRO A 347 7.11 3.39 -21.37
N THR A 348 6.67 2.94 -22.54
CA THR A 348 5.26 2.78 -22.90
C THR A 348 4.69 1.56 -22.16
N TRP A 349 3.66 1.77 -21.34
CA TRP A 349 2.83 0.68 -20.84
C TRP A 349 1.96 0.16 -21.98
N ARG A 350 2.30 -1.02 -22.53
CA ARG A 350 1.41 -1.81 -23.40
C ARG A 350 0.65 -2.80 -22.53
N LEU A 351 -0.65 -2.57 -22.35
CA LEU A 351 -1.57 -3.62 -21.95
C LEU A 351 -2.03 -4.35 -23.21
N SER A 352 -1.78 -5.66 -23.25
CA SER A 352 -2.25 -6.56 -24.30
C SER A 352 -3.75 -6.77 -24.17
N SER A 353 -4.53 -6.17 -25.08
CA SER A 353 -5.95 -6.48 -25.26
C SER A 353 -6.08 -7.82 -25.99
N SER A 354 -6.44 -8.87 -25.25
CA SER A 354 -6.87 -10.15 -25.81
C SER A 354 -8.31 -10.01 -26.32
N LEU A 355 -8.46 -9.97 -27.65
CA LEU A 355 -9.72 -10.10 -28.37
C LEU A 355 -10.42 -11.42 -28.02
N VAL A 356 -11.59 -11.34 -27.38
CA VAL A 356 -12.59 -12.43 -27.39
C VAL A 356 -13.71 -12.03 -28.34
N THR A 357 -13.65 -12.57 -29.55
CA THR A 357 -14.70 -12.49 -30.57
C THR A 357 -15.90 -13.35 -30.17
N ARG A 358 -16.96 -12.75 -29.64
CA ARG A 358 -18.28 -13.39 -29.55
C ARG A 358 -19.11 -13.04 -30.79
N ARG A 359 -19.20 -14.01 -31.72
CA ARG A 359 -20.13 -14.01 -32.85
C ARG A 359 -21.57 -14.10 -32.34
N SER A 360 -22.34 -13.02 -32.46
CA SER A 360 -23.80 -13.06 -32.36
C SER A 360 -24.40 -13.54 -33.68
N ARG A 361 -24.95 -14.75 -33.70
CA ARG A 361 -25.82 -15.23 -34.79
C ARG A 361 -27.18 -14.55 -34.65
N ARG A 362 -27.56 -13.79 -35.67
CA ARG A 362 -28.95 -13.39 -35.94
C ARG A 362 -29.77 -14.64 -36.28
N ILE A 363 -30.88 -14.84 -35.59
CA ILE A 363 -32.01 -15.63 -36.07
C ILE A 363 -33.05 -14.62 -36.55
N VAL A 364 -33.39 -14.69 -37.83
CA VAL A 364 -34.52 -14.01 -38.46
C VAL A 364 -35.72 -14.98 -38.38
N PRO A 365 -36.93 -14.54 -38.06
CA PRO A 365 -38.12 -15.37 -38.17
C PRO A 365 -38.58 -15.47 -39.64
N MET A 366 -38.89 -16.67 -40.10
CA MET A 366 -39.57 -16.91 -41.38
C MET A 366 -41.06 -16.53 -41.26
N THR A 367 -41.53 -15.77 -42.23
CA THR A 367 -42.74 -16.08 -43.00
C THR A 367 -42.33 -16.28 -44.44
#